data_AF-A0A9E2VA52-F1
#
_entry.id   AF-A0A9E2VA52-F1
#
_cell.length_a   1.000
_cell.length_b   1.000
_cell.length_c   1.000
_cell.angle_alpha   90.00
_cell.angle_beta   90.00
_cell.angle_gamma   90.00
#
_symmetry.space_group_name_H-M   'P 1'
#
loop_
_entity.id
_entity.type
_entity.pdbx_description
1 polymer ?
#
loop_
_entity_poly.entity_id
_entity_poly.type
_entity_poly.pdbx_seq_one_letter_code
_entity_poly.pdbx_strand_id
1 'polypeptide(L)'
;MLVLIKGGRVIDPGNLDGIMDILIKDGKISEIKEHGSKLKAQSSKLKVIDASGKIVTPGLIDMHVHLREPGHEYKETIESGCLSAAYGGFTAICPMPNTNPVNDNGQITEYILKKAGIADTVRVYPVAAISKGLNGKSLCEYGELKEAGAIALSDDGYPVRDSQLMRRAMEYAKGFSMPIISHCEDLNLAANGVVNEGAVATSMGLAGIPNAAESIMVMRDIALCELTESRLHIAHVSTKESVQAIRNAK
;
A
#
# COMPACT_ATOMS: atom_id res chain seq x y z
N MET A 1 1.19 29.09 2.58
CA MET A 1 0.89 29.20 1.12
C MET A 1 -0.62 29.20 0.91
N LEU A 2 -1.16 30.01 0.00
CA LEU A 2 -2.60 30.10 -0.28
C LEU A 2 -2.88 29.68 -1.73
N VAL A 3 -3.70 28.65 -1.93
CA VAL A 3 -4.05 28.10 -3.26
C VAL A 3 -5.57 28.03 -3.40
N LEU A 4 -6.10 28.42 -4.55
CA LEU A 4 -7.51 28.26 -4.92
C LEU A 4 -7.62 27.37 -6.15
N ILE A 5 -8.25 26.21 -6.01
CA ILE A 5 -8.64 25.34 -7.14
C ILE A 5 -10.07 25.72 -7.51
N LYS A 6 -10.32 26.10 -8.77
CA LYS A 6 -11.57 26.74 -9.19
C LYS A 6 -12.32 25.91 -10.24
N GLY A 7 -13.63 25.76 -10.07
CA GLY A 7 -14.55 25.27 -11.11
C GLY A 7 -14.43 23.78 -11.45
N GLY A 8 -13.71 23.01 -10.64
CA GLY A 8 -13.59 21.56 -10.82
C GLY A 8 -14.81 20.81 -10.30
N ARG A 9 -15.12 19.66 -10.90
CA ARG A 9 -16.06 18.71 -10.29
C ARG A 9 -15.35 17.99 -9.15
N VAL A 10 -15.63 18.43 -7.93
CA VAL A 10 -15.09 17.82 -6.72
C VAL A 10 -15.87 16.55 -6.41
N ILE A 11 -15.16 15.42 -6.30
CA ILE A 11 -15.71 14.13 -5.91
C ILE A 11 -14.98 13.67 -4.65
N ASP A 12 -15.69 13.72 -3.52
CA ASP A 12 -15.29 13.13 -2.24
C ASP A 12 -16.29 12.00 -1.91
N PRO A 13 -15.92 10.73 -2.13
CA PRO A 13 -16.85 9.61 -2.08
C PRO A 13 -17.68 9.54 -0.78
N GLY A 14 -19.01 9.54 -0.91
CA GLY A 14 -19.94 9.48 0.22
C GLY A 14 -20.19 10.81 0.93
N ASN A 15 -19.54 11.90 0.50
CA ASN A 15 -19.62 13.21 1.15
C ASN A 15 -20.02 14.34 0.18
N LEU A 16 -19.36 14.43 -0.99
CA LEU A 16 -19.54 15.55 -1.91
C LEU A 16 -19.37 15.14 -3.38
N ASP A 17 -20.28 15.61 -4.24
CA ASP A 17 -20.16 15.56 -5.70
C ASP A 17 -20.78 16.85 -6.29
N GLY A 18 -19.94 17.73 -6.83
CA GLY A 18 -20.43 19.00 -7.38
C GLY A 18 -19.34 19.88 -7.99
N ILE A 19 -19.74 20.94 -8.69
CA ILE A 19 -18.81 21.93 -9.23
C ILE A 19 -18.47 22.94 -8.13
N MET A 20 -17.23 22.87 -7.62
CA MET A 20 -16.83 23.59 -6.42
C MET A 20 -15.52 24.36 -6.63
N ASP A 21 -15.30 25.32 -5.73
CA ASP A 21 -14.04 26.00 -5.52
C ASP A 21 -13.45 25.55 -4.17
N ILE A 22 -12.18 25.14 -4.16
CA ILE A 22 -11.44 24.68 -2.97
C ILE A 22 -10.35 25.68 -2.63
N LEU A 23 -10.43 26.25 -1.42
CA LEU A 23 -9.38 27.08 -0.85
C LEU A 23 -8.47 26.24 0.05
N ILE A 24 -7.18 26.28 -0.22
CA ILE A 24 -6.13 25.62 0.55
C ILE A 24 -5.27 26.70 1.20
N LYS A 25 -5.14 26.65 2.52
CA LYS A 25 -4.29 27.53 3.32
C LYS A 25 -3.30 26.70 4.13
N ASP A 26 -2.02 26.99 3.93
CA ASP A 26 -0.91 26.39 4.66
C ASP A 26 -0.93 24.85 4.64
N GLY A 27 -1.18 24.30 3.44
CA GLY A 27 -1.21 22.85 3.18
C GLY A 27 -2.50 22.16 3.61
N LYS A 28 -3.48 22.88 4.15
CA LYS A 28 -4.76 22.34 4.60
C LYS A 28 -5.93 22.92 3.81
N ILE A 29 -6.95 22.11 3.55
CA ILE A 29 -8.21 22.60 2.99
C ILE A 29 -8.87 23.50 4.03
N SER A 30 -9.09 24.76 3.69
CA SER A 30 -9.71 25.74 4.59
C SER A 30 -11.19 25.96 4.31
N GLU A 31 -11.60 25.95 3.03
CA GLU A 31 -13.00 26.12 2.61
C GLU A 31 -13.25 25.32 1.32
N ILE A 32 -14.43 24.73 1.18
CA ILE A 32 -14.97 24.19 -0.07
C ILE A 32 -16.36 24.82 -0.25
N LYS A 33 -16.62 25.42 -1.41
CA LYS A 33 -17.92 26.07 -1.71
C LYS A 33 -18.33 25.83 -3.16
N GLU A 34 -19.63 25.94 -3.43
CA GLU A 34 -20.14 25.96 -4.81
C GLU A 34 -19.44 27.02 -5.65
N HIS A 35 -19.08 26.64 -6.88
CA HIS A 35 -18.38 27.52 -7.79
C HIS A 35 -19.13 28.84 -8.01
N GLY A 36 -18.41 29.96 -7.94
CA GLY A 36 -19.00 31.30 -8.05
C GLY A 36 -19.48 31.89 -6.71
N SER A 37 -19.47 31.12 -5.63
CA SER A 37 -19.68 31.64 -4.28
C SER A 37 -18.53 32.55 -3.84
N LYS A 38 -18.81 33.51 -2.95
CA LYS A 38 -17.75 34.34 -2.36
C LYS A 38 -16.84 33.51 -1.44
N LEU A 39 -15.58 33.38 -1.83
CA LEU A 39 -14.49 32.83 -1.01
C LEU A 39 -13.64 33.96 -0.42
N LYS A 40 -13.16 33.79 0.81
CA LYS A 40 -12.22 34.72 1.46
C LYS A 40 -10.80 34.50 0.93
N ALA A 41 -10.58 34.83 -0.33
CA ALA A 41 -9.31 34.60 -1.04
C ALA A 41 -8.57 35.91 -1.40
N GLN A 42 -8.61 36.93 -0.54
CA GLN A 42 -7.90 38.19 -0.81
C GLN A 42 -6.48 38.13 -0.25
N SER A 43 -5.52 37.80 -1.12
CA SER A 43 -4.09 37.91 -0.81
C SER A 43 -3.28 38.13 -2.09
N SER A 44 -2.24 38.96 -2.03
CA SER A 44 -1.28 39.16 -3.13
C SER A 44 -0.48 37.89 -3.47
N LYS A 45 -0.56 36.84 -2.64
CA LYS A 45 0.13 35.56 -2.82
C LYS A 45 -0.82 34.39 -3.15
N LEU A 46 -2.02 34.67 -3.65
CA LEU A 46 -2.97 33.63 -4.04
C LEU A 46 -2.53 32.95 -5.35
N LYS A 47 -2.28 31.64 -5.31
CA LYS A 47 -2.13 30.82 -6.52
C LYS A 47 -3.50 30.29 -6.95
N VAL A 48 -3.93 30.60 -8.17
CA VAL A 48 -5.20 30.08 -8.72
C VAL A 48 -4.91 28.95 -9.69
N ILE A 49 -5.64 27.86 -9.57
CA ILE A 49 -5.62 26.70 -10.47
C ILE A 49 -7.03 26.58 -11.07
N ASP A 50 -7.16 26.73 -12.38
CA ASP A 50 -8.42 26.49 -13.08
C ASP A 50 -8.58 24.99 -13.36
N ALA A 51 -9.60 24.39 -12.75
CA ALA A 51 -9.95 22.99 -12.89
C ALA A 51 -11.26 22.81 -13.67
N SER A 52 -11.71 23.83 -14.42
CA SER A 52 -12.92 23.76 -15.25
C SER A 52 -12.87 22.56 -16.20
N GLY A 53 -13.93 21.74 -16.18
CA GLY A 53 -14.02 20.51 -16.98
C GLY A 53 -13.11 19.37 -16.50
N LYS A 54 -12.48 19.50 -15.33
CA LYS A 54 -11.67 18.45 -14.69
C LYS A 54 -12.37 17.90 -13.45
N ILE A 55 -11.96 16.70 -13.06
CA ILE A 55 -12.34 16.09 -11.78
C ILE A 55 -11.26 16.47 -10.76
N VAL A 56 -11.71 16.81 -9.55
CA VAL A 56 -10.85 17.03 -8.39
C VAL A 56 -11.24 16.01 -7.32
N THR A 57 -10.30 15.17 -6.90
CA THR A 57 -10.54 14.15 -5.89
C THR A 57 -9.62 14.36 -4.68
N PRO A 58 -9.90 13.74 -3.52
CA PRO A 58 -8.86 13.43 -2.57
C PRO A 58 -7.69 12.75 -3.27
N GLY A 59 -6.47 13.05 -2.81
CA GLY A 59 -5.28 12.38 -3.32
C GLY A 59 -5.37 10.87 -3.09
N LEU A 60 -5.07 10.08 -4.11
CA LEU A 60 -5.14 8.62 -4.01
C LEU A 60 -4.10 8.09 -3.02
N ILE A 61 -4.38 6.92 -2.45
CA ILE A 61 -3.47 6.21 -1.54
C ILE A 61 -3.22 4.84 -2.13
N ASP A 62 -1.96 4.52 -2.42
CA ASP A 62 -1.57 3.18 -2.82
C ASP A 62 -0.97 2.43 -1.62
N MET A 63 -1.54 1.29 -1.27
CA MET A 63 -1.07 0.49 -0.15
C MET A 63 -0.07 -0.60 -0.54
N HIS A 64 0.26 -0.73 -1.83
CA HIS A 64 1.18 -1.76 -2.31
C HIS A 64 2.06 -1.25 -3.46
N VAL A 65 3.25 -0.75 -3.14
CA VAL A 65 4.23 -0.33 -4.16
C VAL A 65 5.62 -0.94 -3.92
N HIS A 66 6.46 -0.95 -4.96
CA HIS A 66 7.87 -1.35 -4.83
C HIS A 66 8.77 -0.22 -5.31
N LEU A 67 9.40 0.50 -4.38
CA LEU A 67 10.34 1.59 -4.69
C LEU A 67 11.75 1.11 -5.03
N ARG A 68 12.06 -0.17 -4.79
CA ARG A 68 13.30 -0.88 -5.16
C ARG A 68 14.60 -0.34 -4.55
N GLU A 69 14.61 0.85 -3.96
CA GLU A 69 15.69 1.40 -3.15
C GLU A 69 15.42 1.17 -1.66
N PRO A 70 16.39 0.62 -0.89
CA PRO A 70 17.77 0.33 -1.28
C PRO A 70 18.00 -0.97 -2.07
N GLY A 71 19.07 -1.00 -2.86
CA GLY A 71 19.70 -2.20 -3.43
C GLY A 71 19.32 -2.57 -4.87
N HIS A 72 18.22 -2.03 -5.38
CA HIS A 72 17.75 -2.24 -6.75
C HIS A 72 17.44 -0.92 -7.45
N GLU A 73 18.24 0.11 -7.21
CA GLU A 73 18.08 1.49 -7.71
C GLU A 73 18.02 1.58 -9.23
N TYR A 74 18.63 0.60 -9.93
CA TYR A 74 18.57 0.51 -11.40
C TYR A 74 17.16 0.17 -11.93
N LYS A 75 16.25 -0.32 -11.08
CA LYS A 75 14.86 -0.58 -11.42
C LYS A 75 13.97 0.63 -11.11
N GLU A 76 14.14 1.20 -9.92
CA GLU A 76 13.41 2.36 -9.42
C GLU A 76 14.16 2.93 -8.20
N THR A 77 14.02 4.24 -7.94
CA THR A 77 14.51 4.91 -6.72
C THR A 77 13.32 5.45 -5.92
N ILE A 78 13.53 5.77 -4.64
CA ILE A 78 12.49 6.41 -3.82
C ILE A 78 12.03 7.72 -4.46
N GLU A 79 12.97 8.51 -5.00
CA GLU A 79 12.66 9.78 -5.68
C GLU A 79 11.81 9.57 -6.95
N SER A 80 12.27 8.71 -7.86
CA SER A 80 11.58 8.44 -9.12
C SER A 80 10.21 7.79 -8.90
N GLY A 81 10.11 6.83 -7.97
CA GLY A 81 8.84 6.19 -7.61
C GLY A 81 7.86 7.14 -6.93
N CYS A 82 8.32 8.05 -6.06
CA CYS A 82 7.48 9.08 -5.46
C CYS A 82 6.96 10.08 -6.51
N LEU A 83 7.79 10.45 -7.48
CA LEU A 83 7.39 11.30 -8.60
C LEU A 83 6.37 10.60 -9.50
N SER A 84 6.60 9.32 -9.82
CA SER A 84 5.66 8.47 -10.57
C SER A 84 4.30 8.41 -9.87
N ALA A 85 4.29 8.19 -8.55
CA ALA A 85 3.08 8.19 -7.74
C ALA A 85 2.32 9.52 -7.82
N ALA A 86 3.01 10.66 -7.68
CA ALA A 86 2.38 11.98 -7.81
C ALA A 86 1.79 12.22 -9.21
N TYR A 87 2.48 11.83 -10.29
CA TYR A 87 1.93 11.90 -11.64
C TYR A 87 0.71 11.00 -11.83
N GLY A 88 0.67 9.85 -11.15
CA GLY A 88 -0.49 8.97 -11.09
C GLY A 88 -1.67 9.47 -10.24
N GLY A 89 -1.52 10.61 -9.56
CA GLY A 89 -2.55 11.19 -8.68
C GLY A 89 -2.52 10.64 -7.24
N PHE A 90 -1.51 9.86 -6.87
CA PHE A 90 -1.29 9.39 -5.51
C PHE A 90 -0.60 10.46 -4.67
N THR A 91 -1.05 10.61 -3.43
CA THR A 91 -0.42 11.51 -2.44
C THR A 91 0.16 10.76 -1.26
N ALA A 92 -0.06 9.45 -1.21
CA ALA A 92 0.50 8.54 -0.23
C ALA A 92 0.74 7.16 -0.86
N ILE A 93 1.87 6.54 -0.53
CA ILE A 93 2.25 5.21 -0.99
C ILE A 93 2.84 4.38 0.16
N CYS A 94 2.66 3.06 0.12
CA CYS A 94 3.19 2.14 1.13
C CYS A 94 4.18 1.16 0.48
N PRO A 95 5.50 1.39 0.55
CA PRO A 95 6.49 0.52 -0.08
C PRO A 95 6.65 -0.79 0.68
N MET A 96 6.73 -1.90 -0.08
CA MET A 96 6.94 -3.25 0.41
C MET A 96 8.39 -3.49 0.90
N PRO A 97 8.62 -4.42 1.84
CA PRO A 97 9.91 -4.58 2.53
C PRO A 97 10.97 -5.36 1.73
N ASN A 98 10.66 -5.83 0.52
CA ASN A 98 11.54 -6.65 -0.32
C ASN A 98 12.60 -5.86 -1.10
N THR A 99 13.29 -4.98 -0.38
CA THR A 99 14.50 -4.26 -0.79
C THR A 99 15.75 -5.05 -0.40
N ASN A 100 16.93 -4.52 -0.74
CA ASN A 100 18.21 -5.09 -0.32
C ASN A 100 19.12 -3.99 0.27
N PRO A 101 19.31 -3.92 1.60
CA PRO A 101 18.79 -4.83 2.62
C PRO A 101 17.26 -4.79 2.75
N VAL A 102 16.69 -5.88 3.27
CA VAL A 102 15.27 -5.99 3.61
C VAL A 102 14.91 -4.96 4.67
N ASN A 103 13.71 -4.40 4.60
CA ASN A 103 13.19 -3.55 5.68
C ASN A 103 12.73 -4.39 6.89
N ASP A 104 13.66 -4.97 7.63
CA ASP A 104 13.42 -5.86 8.78
C ASP A 104 13.92 -5.31 10.14
N ASN A 105 14.49 -4.10 10.13
CA ASN A 105 14.98 -3.39 11.31
C ASN A 105 14.74 -1.87 11.18
N GLY A 106 14.85 -1.14 12.30
CA GLY A 106 14.55 0.28 12.34
C GLY A 106 15.42 1.14 11.44
N GLN A 107 16.69 0.76 11.24
CA GLN A 107 17.64 1.55 10.45
C GLN A 107 17.22 1.66 8.98
N ILE A 108 16.65 0.58 8.42
CA ILE A 108 16.17 0.59 7.03
C ILE A 108 14.86 1.36 6.90
N THR A 109 13.95 1.25 7.88
CA THR A 109 12.71 2.04 7.91
C THR A 109 13.02 3.53 7.97
N GLU A 110 13.92 3.95 8.86
CA GLU A 110 14.36 5.34 8.99
C GLU A 110 15.06 5.84 7.72
N TYR A 111 15.88 4.99 7.07
CA TYR A 111 16.51 5.32 5.79
C TYR A 111 15.46 5.63 4.72
N ILE A 112 14.44 4.77 4.56
CA ILE A 112 13.36 4.97 3.58
C ILE A 112 12.64 6.28 3.85
N LEU A 113 12.27 6.55 5.11
CA LEU A 113 11.58 7.78 5.50
C LEU A 113 12.44 9.02 5.27
N LYS A 114 13.74 8.97 5.60
CA LYS A 114 14.67 10.08 5.38
C LYS A 114 14.80 10.40 3.89
N LYS A 115 14.93 9.37 3.05
CA LYS A 115 15.04 9.52 1.59
C LYS A 115 13.74 10.02 0.97
N ALA A 116 12.60 9.54 1.44
CA ALA A 116 11.29 10.05 1.05
C ALA A 116 11.12 11.53 1.44
N GLY A 117 11.60 11.92 2.64
CA GLY A 117 11.59 13.31 3.10
C GLY A 117 12.51 14.23 2.29
N ILE A 118 13.58 13.71 1.69
CA ILE A 118 14.42 14.46 0.74
C ILE A 118 13.71 14.62 -0.61
N ALA A 119 13.01 13.59 -1.08
CA ALA A 119 12.25 13.64 -2.33
C ALA A 119 11.02 14.57 -2.23
N ASP A 120 10.43 14.70 -1.04
CA ASP A 120 9.36 15.66 -0.68
C ASP A 120 8.21 15.78 -1.69
N THR A 121 7.80 14.65 -2.27
CA THR A 121 6.80 14.62 -3.37
C THR A 121 5.46 13.98 -2.95
N VAL A 122 5.50 12.80 -2.34
CA VAL A 122 4.32 12.11 -1.77
C VAL A 122 4.64 11.59 -0.37
N ARG A 123 3.62 11.28 0.43
CA ARG A 123 3.81 10.65 1.74
C ARG A 123 4.20 9.19 1.55
N VAL A 124 5.22 8.74 2.27
CA VAL A 124 5.68 7.34 2.22
C VAL A 124 5.45 6.70 3.57
N TYR A 125 4.76 5.57 3.58
CA TYR A 125 4.43 4.80 4.79
C TYR A 125 5.01 3.38 4.69
N PRO A 126 6.25 3.15 5.18
CA PRO A 126 6.92 1.87 4.98
C PRO A 126 6.17 0.69 5.57
N VAL A 127 6.14 -0.41 4.84
CA VAL A 127 5.79 -1.74 5.35
C VAL A 127 7.09 -2.45 5.70
N ALA A 128 7.12 -3.08 6.87
CA ALA A 128 8.29 -3.81 7.35
C ALA A 128 8.09 -5.33 7.22
N ALA A 129 9.18 -6.07 7.25
CA ALA A 129 9.13 -7.53 7.15
C ALA A 129 8.46 -8.18 8.38
N ILE A 130 7.70 -9.24 8.15
CA ILE A 130 7.22 -10.13 9.22
C ILE A 130 8.40 -10.90 9.81
N SER A 131 9.29 -11.41 8.96
CA SER A 131 10.44 -12.24 9.34
C SER A 131 11.78 -11.65 8.94
N LYS A 132 12.81 -11.93 9.75
CA LYS A 132 14.17 -11.40 9.54
C LYS A 132 14.70 -11.87 8.18
N GLY A 133 15.06 -10.92 7.31
CA GLY A 133 15.52 -11.18 5.95
C GLY A 133 14.50 -11.90 5.05
N LEU A 134 13.19 -11.81 5.34
CA LEU A 134 12.11 -12.48 4.58
C LEU A 134 12.24 -14.02 4.53
N ASN A 135 12.89 -14.62 5.53
CA ASN A 135 13.23 -16.05 5.49
C ASN A 135 12.16 -16.98 6.08
N GLY A 136 11.11 -16.44 6.69
CA GLY A 136 10.03 -17.20 7.32
C GLY A 136 10.47 -18.10 8.48
N LYS A 137 11.55 -17.76 9.20
CA LYS A 137 12.08 -18.56 10.34
C LYS A 137 11.90 -17.88 11.69
N SER A 138 12.13 -16.58 11.77
CA SER A 138 12.04 -15.81 13.03
C SER A 138 11.43 -14.44 12.77
N LEU A 139 10.60 -13.98 13.71
CA LEU A 139 9.95 -12.67 13.63
C LEU A 139 10.96 -11.53 13.76
N CYS A 140 10.65 -10.39 13.14
CA CYS A 140 11.35 -9.13 13.37
C CYS A 140 10.97 -8.51 14.73
N GLU A 141 11.73 -7.50 15.16
CA GLU A 141 11.44 -6.72 16.37
C GLU A 141 10.34 -5.68 16.06
N TYR A 142 9.06 -6.06 16.15
CA TYR A 142 7.95 -5.21 15.70
C TYR A 142 7.82 -3.88 16.45
N GLY A 143 8.20 -3.86 17.73
CA GLY A 143 8.22 -2.62 18.51
C GLY A 143 9.21 -1.60 17.93
N GLU A 144 10.43 -2.03 17.63
CA GLU A 144 11.46 -1.19 17.01
C GLU A 144 11.01 -0.69 15.63
N LEU A 145 10.45 -1.58 14.81
CA LEU A 145 9.93 -1.22 13.48
C LEU A 145 8.81 -0.17 13.55
N LYS A 146 7.91 -0.33 14.53
CA LYS A 146 6.82 0.62 14.77
C LYS A 146 7.34 1.98 15.20
N GLU A 147 8.30 2.01 16.13
CA GLU A 147 8.95 3.22 16.61
C GLU A 147 9.70 3.95 15.48
N ALA A 148 10.36 3.20 14.60
CA ALA A 148 11.04 3.74 13.41
C ALA A 148 10.07 4.32 12.36
N GLY A 149 8.78 3.96 12.42
CA GLY A 149 7.72 4.54 11.57
C GLY A 149 7.07 3.57 10.58
N ALA A 150 7.30 2.27 10.69
CA ALA A 150 6.59 1.28 9.89
C ALA A 150 5.10 1.24 10.27
N ILE A 151 4.23 1.12 9.27
CA ILE A 151 2.77 1.14 9.50
C ILE A 151 2.12 -0.24 9.47
N ALA A 152 2.75 -1.22 8.82
CA ALA A 152 2.22 -2.56 8.58
C ALA A 152 3.38 -3.57 8.45
N LEU A 153 3.04 -4.85 8.46
CA LEU A 153 3.99 -5.95 8.35
C LEU A 153 3.64 -6.86 7.15
N SER A 154 4.63 -7.26 6.37
CA SER A 154 4.46 -8.17 5.23
C SER A 154 5.77 -8.90 4.90
N ASP A 155 5.72 -10.18 4.51
CA ASP A 155 6.84 -10.81 3.81
C ASP A 155 6.59 -10.85 2.30
N ASP A 156 6.09 -9.75 1.73
CA ASP A 156 5.79 -9.65 0.31
C ASP A 156 6.98 -10.05 -0.58
N GLY A 157 6.73 -10.91 -1.57
CA GLY A 157 7.73 -11.58 -2.40
C GLY A 157 8.29 -12.89 -1.84
N TYR A 158 8.11 -13.19 -0.55
CA TYR A 158 8.47 -14.47 0.07
C TYR A 158 7.40 -14.89 1.11
N PRO A 159 6.32 -15.59 0.68
CA PRO A 159 5.18 -15.89 1.55
C PRO A 159 5.58 -16.64 2.82
N VAL A 160 4.99 -16.26 3.96
CA VAL A 160 5.19 -16.97 5.23
C VAL A 160 4.51 -18.33 5.16
N ARG A 161 5.30 -19.40 5.03
CA ARG A 161 4.80 -20.78 4.89
C ARG A 161 4.39 -21.41 6.22
N ASP A 162 5.15 -21.13 7.27
CA ASP A 162 4.91 -21.71 8.60
C ASP A 162 3.68 -21.05 9.25
N SER A 163 2.60 -21.83 9.40
CA SER A 163 1.35 -21.37 10.03
C SER A 163 1.54 -20.93 11.48
N GLN A 164 2.47 -21.54 12.22
CA GLN A 164 2.77 -21.16 13.60
C GLN A 164 3.55 -19.84 13.65
N LEU A 165 4.42 -19.57 12.67
CA LEU A 165 5.06 -18.27 12.53
C LEU A 165 4.04 -17.18 12.18
N MET A 166 3.18 -17.42 11.17
CA MET A 166 2.13 -16.47 10.78
C MET A 166 1.17 -16.18 11.94
N ARG A 167 0.75 -17.21 12.68
CA ARG A 167 -0.06 -17.05 13.88
C ARG A 167 0.62 -16.15 14.91
N ARG A 168 1.89 -16.41 15.23
CA ARG A 168 2.65 -15.57 16.18
C ARG A 168 2.76 -14.15 15.65
N ALA A 169 3.07 -13.97 14.37
CA ALA A 169 3.15 -12.66 13.73
C ALA A 169 1.85 -11.86 13.96
N MET A 170 0.70 -12.48 13.73
CA MET A 170 -0.61 -11.90 13.98
C MET A 170 -0.86 -11.55 15.46
N GLU A 171 -0.53 -12.46 16.39
CA GLU A 171 -0.66 -12.24 17.84
C GLU A 171 0.18 -11.03 18.30
N TYR A 172 1.44 -10.93 17.88
CA TYR A 172 2.34 -9.83 18.24
C TYR A 172 1.95 -8.52 17.54
N ALA A 173 1.63 -8.56 16.24
CA ALA A 173 1.28 -7.39 15.46
C ALA A 173 0.02 -6.67 16.00
N LYS A 174 -0.95 -7.42 16.55
CA LYS A 174 -2.11 -6.88 17.26
C LYS A 174 -1.71 -5.95 18.40
N GLY A 175 -0.70 -6.31 19.19
CA GLY A 175 -0.19 -5.50 20.31
C GLY A 175 0.36 -4.14 19.87
N PHE A 176 0.88 -4.05 18.65
CA PHE A 176 1.44 -2.81 18.08
C PHE A 176 0.49 -2.08 17.12
N SER A 177 -0.74 -2.57 16.98
CA SER A 177 -1.73 -2.04 16.01
C SER A 177 -1.20 -1.97 14.57
N MET A 178 -0.37 -2.94 14.19
CA MET A 178 0.14 -3.07 12.82
C MET A 178 -0.65 -4.16 12.09
N PRO A 179 -1.33 -3.86 10.98
CA PRO A 179 -1.97 -4.90 10.18
C PRO A 179 -0.92 -5.76 9.49
N ILE A 180 -1.25 -7.04 9.31
CA ILE A 180 -0.50 -7.97 8.48
C ILE A 180 -1.04 -7.86 7.05
N ILE A 181 -0.16 -7.61 6.10
CA ILE A 181 -0.44 -7.67 4.66
C ILE A 181 0.15 -8.98 4.14
N SER A 182 -0.71 -9.90 3.70
CA SER A 182 -0.29 -11.22 3.25
C SER A 182 -0.22 -11.28 1.72
N HIS A 183 0.97 -11.57 1.22
CA HIS A 183 1.17 -12.11 -0.12
C HIS A 183 0.85 -13.61 -0.07
N CYS A 184 -0.37 -13.97 -0.49
CA CYS A 184 -0.85 -15.34 -0.38
C CYS A 184 -0.38 -16.19 -1.56
N GLU A 185 0.67 -16.99 -1.35
CA GLU A 185 1.17 -17.95 -2.33
C GLU A 185 1.78 -19.19 -1.64
N ASP A 186 1.29 -20.37 -2.00
CA ASP A 186 1.94 -21.63 -1.63
C ASP A 186 2.99 -21.98 -2.69
N LEU A 187 4.26 -21.81 -2.33
CA LEU A 187 5.39 -22.05 -3.22
C LEU A 187 5.52 -23.50 -3.71
N ASN A 188 4.98 -24.48 -3.00
CA ASN A 188 4.99 -25.86 -3.49
C ASN A 188 3.97 -26.07 -4.62
N LEU A 189 2.84 -25.36 -4.55
CA LEU A 189 1.82 -25.39 -5.59
C LEU A 189 2.18 -24.50 -6.78
N ALA A 190 2.72 -23.30 -6.51
CA ALA A 190 3.23 -22.43 -7.56
C ALA A 190 4.44 -23.04 -8.27
N ALA A 191 5.31 -23.74 -7.52
CA ALA A 191 6.49 -24.44 -8.03
C ALA A 191 7.32 -23.54 -8.97
N ASN A 192 7.47 -23.93 -10.24
CA ASN A 192 8.16 -23.16 -11.27
C ASN A 192 7.17 -22.52 -12.28
N GLY A 193 5.92 -22.34 -11.87
CA GLY A 193 4.90 -21.71 -12.69
C GLY A 193 5.25 -20.25 -12.99
N VAL A 194 4.91 -19.79 -14.19
CA VAL A 194 5.23 -18.44 -14.68
C VAL A 194 4.00 -17.67 -15.16
N VAL A 195 2.87 -18.36 -15.29
CA VAL A 195 1.57 -17.82 -15.71
C VAL A 195 0.46 -18.56 -14.97
N ASN A 196 -0.77 -18.03 -14.98
CA ASN A 196 -1.92 -18.73 -14.42
C ASN A 196 -2.14 -20.09 -15.11
N GLU A 197 -2.35 -21.16 -14.33
CA GLU A 197 -2.68 -22.48 -14.86
C GLU A 197 -4.02 -22.45 -15.59
N GLY A 198 -4.02 -22.88 -16.85
CA GLY A 198 -5.22 -22.94 -17.67
C GLY A 198 -4.92 -23.06 -19.16
N ALA A 199 -5.96 -22.87 -19.97
CA ALA A 199 -5.90 -23.09 -21.41
C ALA A 199 -4.78 -22.30 -22.11
N VAL A 200 -4.53 -21.05 -21.69
CA VAL A 200 -3.47 -20.21 -22.25
C VAL A 200 -2.08 -20.79 -21.94
N ALA A 201 -1.80 -21.14 -20.69
CA ALA A 201 -0.54 -21.77 -20.30
C ALA A 201 -0.28 -23.06 -21.08
N THR A 202 -1.31 -23.91 -21.19
CA THR A 202 -1.23 -25.14 -22.00
C THR A 202 -0.96 -24.84 -23.48
N SER A 203 -1.66 -23.88 -24.07
CA SER A 203 -1.48 -23.52 -25.48
C SER A 203 -0.10 -22.95 -25.79
N MET A 204 0.52 -22.27 -24.83
CA MET A 204 1.85 -21.66 -24.95
C MET A 204 2.98 -22.57 -24.47
N GLY A 205 2.67 -23.76 -23.92
CA GLY A 205 3.66 -24.66 -23.34
C GLY A 205 4.37 -24.11 -22.09
N LEU A 206 3.70 -23.23 -21.35
CA LEU A 206 4.23 -22.61 -20.14
C LEU A 206 3.78 -23.35 -18.87
N ALA A 207 4.63 -23.37 -17.85
CA ALA A 207 4.28 -23.89 -16.53
C ALA A 207 3.24 -22.97 -15.86
N GLY A 208 2.12 -23.55 -15.44
CA GLY A 208 1.02 -22.84 -14.79
C GLY A 208 1.14 -22.79 -13.26
N ILE A 209 0.61 -21.72 -12.66
CA ILE A 209 0.36 -21.59 -11.22
C ILE A 209 -1.13 -21.85 -10.98
N PRO A 210 -1.52 -22.89 -10.24
CA PRO A 210 -2.92 -23.19 -9.97
C PRO A 210 -3.54 -22.15 -9.01
N ASN A 211 -4.84 -21.85 -9.17
CA ASN A 211 -5.59 -20.99 -8.23
C ASN A 211 -5.46 -21.43 -6.75
N ALA A 212 -5.25 -22.72 -6.53
CA ALA A 212 -5.05 -23.30 -5.20
C ALA A 212 -3.81 -22.74 -4.48
N ALA A 213 -2.79 -22.29 -5.24
CA ALA A 213 -1.58 -21.68 -4.68
C ALA A 213 -1.92 -20.40 -3.88
N GLU A 214 -2.86 -19.59 -4.36
CA GLU A 214 -3.32 -18.40 -3.62
C GLU A 214 -4.36 -18.77 -2.55
N SER A 215 -5.44 -19.44 -2.97
CA SER A 215 -6.65 -19.58 -2.15
C SER A 215 -6.45 -20.35 -0.84
N ILE A 216 -5.56 -21.35 -0.81
CA ILE A 216 -5.25 -22.10 0.42
C ILE A 216 -4.59 -21.20 1.47
N MET A 217 -3.69 -20.32 1.04
CA MET A 217 -3.01 -19.38 1.93
C MET A 217 -3.99 -18.32 2.46
N VAL A 218 -4.91 -17.84 1.60
CA VAL A 218 -6.00 -16.94 2.02
C VAL A 218 -6.87 -17.60 3.11
N MET A 219 -7.32 -18.84 2.88
CA MET A 219 -8.15 -19.57 3.85
C MET A 219 -7.42 -19.82 5.16
N ARG A 220 -6.13 -20.20 5.11
CA ARG A 220 -5.28 -20.35 6.29
C ARG A 220 -5.19 -19.04 7.07
N ASP A 221 -4.85 -17.95 6.39
CA ASP A 221 -4.63 -16.67 7.06
C ASP A 221 -5.93 -16.11 7.65
N ILE A 222 -7.08 -16.33 7.01
CA ILE A 222 -8.40 -16.02 7.57
C ILE A 222 -8.63 -16.80 8.88
N ALA A 223 -8.39 -18.11 8.91
CA ALA A 223 -8.56 -18.92 10.11
C ALA A 223 -7.63 -18.49 11.26
N LEU A 224 -6.39 -18.10 10.93
CA LEU A 224 -5.45 -17.55 11.91
C LEU A 224 -5.86 -16.15 12.38
N CYS A 225 -6.40 -15.33 11.50
CA CYS A 225 -6.91 -14.00 11.83
C CYS A 225 -8.11 -14.10 12.78
N GLU A 226 -9.01 -15.05 12.58
CA GLU A 226 -10.14 -15.34 13.47
C GLU A 226 -9.64 -15.79 14.86
N LEU A 227 -8.67 -16.71 14.91
CA LEU A 227 -8.09 -17.20 16.16
C LEU A 227 -7.40 -16.10 16.98
N THR A 228 -6.75 -15.16 16.31
CA THR A 228 -5.91 -14.12 16.95
C THR A 228 -6.63 -12.79 17.16
N GLU A 229 -7.76 -12.60 16.46
CA GLU A 229 -8.48 -11.34 16.31
C GLU A 229 -7.55 -10.18 15.89
N SER A 230 -6.60 -10.48 15.01
CA SER A 230 -5.67 -9.51 14.45
C SER A 230 -6.28 -8.79 13.24
N ARG A 231 -5.53 -7.86 12.62
CA ARG A 231 -5.95 -7.20 11.38
C ARG A 231 -5.18 -7.78 10.20
N LEU A 232 -5.88 -8.45 9.31
CA LEU A 232 -5.34 -9.05 8.10
C LEU A 232 -5.81 -8.31 6.85
N HIS A 233 -4.90 -8.06 5.93
CA HIS A 233 -5.15 -7.59 4.57
C HIS A 233 -4.57 -8.60 3.58
N ILE A 234 -5.40 -9.10 2.66
CA ILE A 234 -4.97 -10.01 1.59
C ILE A 234 -4.57 -9.17 0.38
N ALA A 235 -3.32 -9.25 -0.05
CA ALA A 235 -2.81 -8.52 -1.20
C ALA A 235 -3.32 -9.09 -2.53
N HIS A 236 -3.50 -8.23 -3.52
CA HIS A 236 -3.71 -8.53 -4.95
C HIS A 236 -4.47 -9.83 -5.27
N VAL A 237 -5.67 -9.99 -4.70
CA VAL A 237 -6.54 -11.16 -4.90
C VAL A 237 -6.81 -11.42 -6.38
N SER A 238 -6.55 -12.64 -6.85
CA SER A 238 -6.67 -13.00 -8.27
C SER A 238 -7.67 -14.14 -8.56
N THR A 239 -8.11 -14.88 -7.54
CA THR A 239 -8.94 -16.08 -7.73
C THR A 239 -10.38 -15.94 -7.21
N LYS A 240 -11.34 -16.64 -7.85
CA LYS A 240 -12.74 -16.66 -7.40
C LYS A 240 -12.89 -17.33 -6.02
N GLU A 241 -12.04 -18.32 -5.73
CA GLU A 241 -11.99 -19.03 -4.47
C GLU A 241 -11.58 -18.09 -3.33
N SER A 242 -10.52 -17.29 -3.52
CA SER A 242 -10.10 -16.28 -2.55
C SER A 242 -11.17 -15.22 -2.32
N VAL A 243 -11.83 -14.74 -3.37
CA VAL A 243 -12.95 -13.79 -3.23
C VAL A 243 -14.09 -14.40 -2.40
N GLN A 244 -14.41 -15.68 -2.62
CA GLN A 244 -15.44 -16.36 -1.83
C GLN A 244 -15.03 -16.55 -0.37
N ALA A 245 -13.78 -16.92 -0.11
CA ALA A 245 -13.24 -17.06 1.24
C ALA A 245 -13.30 -15.72 2.01
N ILE A 246 -12.83 -14.63 1.38
CA ILE A 246 -12.87 -13.28 1.97
C ILE A 246 -14.31 -12.82 2.20
N ARG A 247 -15.23 -13.13 1.28
CA ARG A 247 -16.66 -12.81 1.45
C ARG A 247 -17.27 -13.53 2.65
N ASN A 248 -16.94 -14.80 2.85
CA ASN A 248 -17.47 -15.58 3.97
C ASN A 248 -16.90 -15.14 5.32
N ALA A 249 -15.69 -14.57 5.33
CA ALA A 249 -15.01 -14.09 6.53
C ALA A 249 -15.46 -12.70 7.00
N LYS A 250 -16.19 -11.95 6.17
CA LYS A 250 -16.71 -10.60 6.47
C LYS A 250 -18.19 -10.63 6.79
#